data_AF-W1YRH6-F1
#
_entry.id   AF-W1YRH6-F1
#
_cell.length_a   1.000
_cell.length_b   1.000
_cell.length_c   1.000
_cell.angle_alpha   90.00
_cell.angle_beta   90.00
_cell.angle_gamma   90.00
#
_symmetry.space_group_name_H-M   'P 1'
#
loop_
_entity.id
_entity.type
_entity.pdbx_description
1 polymer ?
#
loop_
_entity_poly.entity_id
_entity_poly.type
_entity_poly.pdbx_seq_one_letter_code
_entity_poly.pdbx_strand_id
1 'polypeptide(L)' 'MKKLLNWIIPAAFGLGLWFVPTPEGLTPQSWHLFAIFVATIVG' A
#
# COMPACT_ATOMS: atom_id res chain seq x y z
N MET A 1 -7.90 -21.40 -2.29
CA MET A 1 -6.79 -20.62 -2.89
C MET A 1 -7.15 -19.16 -3.16
N LYS A 2 -8.25 -18.85 -3.87
CA LYS A 2 -8.65 -17.45 -4.17
C LYS A 2 -8.80 -16.55 -2.94
N LYS A 3 -9.35 -17.07 -1.82
CA LYS A 3 -9.45 -16.32 -0.55
C LYS A 3 -8.09 -15.83 -0.04
N LEU A 4 -7.04 -16.63 -0.14
CA LEU A 4 -5.71 -16.23 0.33
C LEU A 4 -5.12 -15.13 -0.56
N LEU A 5 -5.37 -15.22 -1.86
CA LEU A 5 -4.90 -14.24 -2.84
C LEU A 5 -5.53 -12.86 -2.59
N ASN A 6 -6.81 -12.80 -2.22
CA ASN A 6 -7.51 -11.54 -1.89
C ASN A 6 -6.92 -10.82 -0.66
N TRP A 7 -6.19 -11.51 0.22
CA TRP A 7 -5.50 -10.86 1.34
C TRP A 7 -4.05 -10.51 0.99
N ILE A 8 -3.38 -11.36 0.20
CA ILE A 8 -1.97 -11.16 -0.14
C ILE A 8 -1.78 -9.99 -1.10
N ILE A 9 -2.66 -9.83 -2.10
CA ILE A 9 -2.53 -8.75 -3.09
C ILE A 9 -2.56 -7.37 -2.42
N PRO A 10 -3.62 -6.97 -1.68
CA PRO A 10 -3.64 -5.65 -1.04
C PRO A 10 -2.50 -5.45 -0.03
N ALA A 11 -2.15 -6.48 0.74
CA ALA A 11 -1.02 -6.41 1.68
C ALA A 11 0.32 -6.19 0.97
N ALA A 12 0.56 -6.84 -0.17
CA ALA A 12 1.77 -6.67 -0.96
C ALA A 12 1.88 -5.25 -1.53
N PHE A 13 0.79 -4.67 -2.02
CA PHE A 13 0.78 -3.28 -2.51
C PHE A 13 0.98 -2.27 -1.37
N GLY A 14 0.29 -2.46 -0.24
CA GLY A 14 0.44 -1.61 0.94
C GLY A 14 1.88 -1.62 1.48
N LEU A 15 2.45 -2.81 1.69
CA LEU A 15 3.84 -2.95 2.17
C LEU A 15 4.85 -2.47 1.12
N GLY A 16 4.63 -2.78 -0.16
CA GLY A 16 5.48 -2.31 -1.25
C GLY A 16 5.60 -0.79 -1.26
N LEU A 17 4.47 -0.08 -1.17
CA LEU A 17 4.47 1.38 -1.08
C LEU A 17 5.04 1.89 0.24
N TRP A 18 4.81 1.19 1.36
CA TRP A 18 5.31 1.59 2.68
C TRP A 18 6.85 1.62 2.77
N PHE A 19 7.53 0.69 2.10
CA PHE A 19 9.00 0.62 2.12
C PHE A 19 9.66 1.41 1.00
N VAL A 20 8.90 1.88 0.01
CA VAL A 20 9.41 2.81 -1.01
C VAL A 20 9.60 4.19 -0.37
N PRO A 21 10.76 4.85 -0.61
CA PRO A 21 10.99 6.18 -0.07
C PRO A 21 9.94 7.16 -0.58
N THR A 22 9.47 8.02 0.33
CA THR A 22 8.53 9.08 0.01
C THR A 22 9.06 9.97 -1.12
N PRO A 23 8.29 10.18 -2.20
CA PRO A 23 8.66 11.09 -3.27
C PRO A 23 8.84 12.53 -2.79
N GLU A 24 9.67 13.31 -3.48
CA GLU A 24 9.83 14.74 -3.22
C GLU A 24 8.48 15.47 -3.36
N GLY A 25 8.24 16.45 -2.48
CA GLY A 25 6.98 17.19 -2.43
C GLY A 25 5.85 16.52 -1.64
N LEU A 26 6.06 15.32 -1.10
CA LEU A 26 5.13 14.65 -0.17
C LEU A 26 5.71 14.55 1.24
N THR A 27 4.85 14.68 2.24
CA THR A 27 5.22 14.35 3.62
C THR A 27 5.23 12.82 3.79
N PRO A 28 6.11 12.25 4.63
CA PRO A 28 6.08 10.82 4.93
C PRO A 28 4.72 10.34 5.43
N GLN A 29 4.00 11.15 6.20
CA GLN A 29 2.66 10.83 6.69
C GLN A 29 1.65 10.69 5.54
N SER A 30 1.67 11.63 4.59
CA SER A 30 0.81 11.57 3.40
C SER A 30 1.12 10.35 2.53
N TRP A 31 2.38 9.95 2.42
CA TRP A 31 2.80 8.77 1.65
C TRP A 31 2.28 7.46 2.26
N HIS A 32 2.39 7.30 3.57
CA HIS A 32 1.85 6.12 4.26
C HIS A 32 0.32 6.06 4.19
N LEU A 33 -0.38 7.20 4.31
CA LEU A 33 -1.83 7.26 4.11
C LEU A 33 -2.24 6.85 2.70
N PHE A 34 -1.48 7.30 1.69
CA PHE A 34 -1.67 6.86 0.30
C PHE A 34 -1.47 5.35 0.14
N ALA A 35 -0.43 4.77 0.75
CA ALA A 35 -0.20 3.32 0.73
C ALA A 35 -1.37 2.52 1.31
N ILE A 36 -1.96 2.98 2.42
CA ILE A 36 -3.16 2.37 3.02
C ILE A 36 -4.36 2.48 2.07
N PHE A 37 -4.55 3.64 1.43
CA PHE A 37 -5.62 3.86 0.47
C PHE A 37 -5.52 2.92 -0.73
N VAL A 38 -4.33 2.79 -1.32
CA VAL A 38 -4.08 1.86 -2.43
C VAL A 38 -4.33 0.41 -2.00
N ALA A 39 -3.84 0.01 -0.83
CA ALA A 39 -4.09 -1.33 -0.29
C ALA A 39 -5.60 -1.61 -0.13
N THR A 40 -6.39 -0.60 0.26
CA THR A 40 -7.84 -0.74 0.45
C THR A 40 -8.61 -0.80 -0.87
N ILE A 41 -8.14 -0.12 -1.93
CA ILE A 41 -8.77 -0.17 -3.26
C ILE A 41 -8.49 -1.50 -3.97
N VAL A 42 -7.30 -2.05 -3.77
CA VAL A 42 -6.82 -3.27 -4.46
C VAL A 42 -7.42 -4.56 -3.89
N GLY A 43 -7.75 -4.58 -2.59
CA GLY A 43 -8.29 -5.75 -1.88
C GLY A 43 -9.79 -5.87 -1.97
#